data_AF-A0A2G1X743-F1
#
_entry.id   AF-A0A2G1X743-F1
#
_cell.length_a   1.000
_cell.length_b   1.000
_cell.length_c   1.000
_cell.angle_alpha   90.00
_cell.angle_beta   90.00
_cell.angle_gamma   90.00
#
_symmetry.space_group_name_H-M   'P 1'
#
loop_
_entity.id
_entity.type
_entity.pdbx_description
1 polymer ?
#
loop_
_entity_poly.entity_id
_entity_poly.type
_entity_poly.pdbx_seq_one_letter_code
_entity_poly.pdbx_strand_id
1 'polypeptide(L)'
;MLYPYLVADDALVRYAVHEYVQRLSADGPGALYFSDETLTTVLNEFEYADGTAFDYADSTTERWCRGFRSVMREIGVLEGRQAVVGTPPSLGDIPLLVATGYSFEASEDAWFESPIGLQYLFQPTARWEELYNRVVETGAWEFVELHGSLQLRPTDEPYSWITSEGTR
;
A
#
# COMPACT_ATOMS: atom_id res chain seq x y z
N MET A 1 -10.11 -6.62 5.28
CA MET A 1 -9.60 -5.74 4.20
C MET A 1 -8.72 -6.57 3.29
N LEU A 2 -9.03 -6.64 2.00
CA LEU A 2 -8.35 -7.55 1.06
C LEU A 2 -7.07 -6.94 0.45
N TYR A 3 -6.94 -5.62 0.48
CA TYR A 3 -5.91 -4.90 -0.26
C TYR A 3 -4.45 -5.32 0.04
N PRO A 4 -4.00 -5.40 1.32
CA PRO A 4 -2.63 -5.85 1.60
C PRO A 4 -2.34 -7.27 1.08
N TYR A 5 -3.35 -8.16 1.10
CA TYR A 5 -3.23 -9.51 0.54
C TYR A 5 -3.08 -9.49 -0.98
N LEU A 6 -3.81 -8.61 -1.69
CA LEU A 6 -3.67 -8.46 -3.14
C LEU A 6 -2.27 -8.00 -3.54
N VAL A 7 -1.71 -7.03 -2.80
CA VAL A 7 -0.32 -6.57 -3.05
C VAL A 7 0.69 -7.69 -2.77
N ALA A 8 0.44 -8.53 -1.77
CA ALA A 8 1.32 -9.65 -1.42
C ALA A 8 1.18 -10.87 -2.35
N ASP A 9 0.05 -11.08 -3.02
CA ASP A 9 -0.20 -12.33 -3.77
C ASP A 9 -0.25 -12.12 -5.31
N ASP A 10 -0.64 -10.93 -5.78
CA ASP A 10 -0.80 -10.64 -7.21
C ASP A 10 0.35 -9.74 -7.72
N ALA A 11 1.19 -10.29 -8.59
CA ALA A 11 2.35 -9.61 -9.14
C ALA A 11 1.98 -8.37 -9.98
N LEU A 12 0.87 -8.41 -10.71
CA LEU A 12 0.39 -7.27 -11.50
C LEU A 12 -0.12 -6.15 -10.59
N VAL A 13 -0.89 -6.51 -9.56
CA VAL A 13 -1.36 -5.52 -8.57
C VAL A 13 -0.16 -4.89 -7.87
N ARG A 14 0.79 -5.70 -7.41
CA ARG A 14 2.01 -5.20 -6.76
C ARG A 14 2.78 -4.25 -7.66
N TYR A 15 2.99 -4.62 -8.91
CA TYR A 15 3.68 -3.78 -9.88
C TYR A 15 2.94 -2.46 -10.12
N ALA A 16 1.64 -2.51 -10.40
CA ALA A 16 0.85 -1.31 -10.63
C ALA A 16 0.86 -0.38 -9.41
N VAL A 17 0.68 -0.93 -8.20
CA VAL A 17 0.79 -0.14 -6.95
C VAL A 17 2.19 0.48 -6.83
N HIS A 18 3.26 -0.28 -7.11
CA HIS A 18 4.62 0.24 -7.07
C HIS A 18 4.83 1.40 -8.05
N GLU A 19 4.35 1.27 -9.29
CA GLU A 19 4.40 2.34 -10.28
C GLU A 19 3.69 3.62 -9.81
N TYR A 20 2.49 3.49 -9.22
CA TYR A 20 1.80 4.65 -8.66
C TYR A 20 2.51 5.24 -7.45
N VAL A 21 3.20 4.44 -6.63
CA VAL A 21 4.03 4.95 -5.52
C VAL A 21 5.22 5.75 -6.05
N GLN A 22 5.89 5.27 -7.10
CA GLN A 22 7.00 5.99 -7.74
C GLN A 22 6.53 7.32 -8.32
N ARG A 23 5.41 7.30 -9.06
CA ARG A 23 4.80 8.51 -9.63
C ARG A 23 4.34 9.49 -8.53
N LEU A 24 3.74 8.99 -7.45
CA LEU A 24 3.33 9.82 -6.31
C LEU A 24 4.53 10.49 -5.63
N SER A 25 5.67 9.80 -5.58
CA SER A 25 6.91 10.33 -5.01
C SER A 25 7.55 11.40 -5.92
N ALA A 26 7.43 11.26 -7.25
CA ALA A 26 7.99 12.19 -8.23
C ALA A 26 7.09 13.41 -8.50
N ASP A 27 5.80 13.18 -8.74
CA ASP A 27 4.84 14.17 -9.27
C ASP A 27 3.82 14.65 -8.21
N GLY A 28 3.87 14.10 -7.00
CA GLY A 28 2.95 14.42 -5.91
C GLY A 28 1.53 13.87 -6.14
N PRO A 29 0.52 14.34 -5.38
CA PRO A 29 -0.83 13.75 -5.38
C PRO A 29 -1.54 13.69 -6.75
N GLY A 30 -1.15 14.55 -7.70
CA GLY A 30 -1.67 14.54 -9.07
C GLY A 30 -1.33 13.27 -9.86
N ALA A 31 -0.37 12.48 -9.39
CA ALA A 31 0.04 11.20 -9.96
C ALA A 31 -1.02 10.10 -9.88
N LEU A 32 -1.99 10.23 -8.96
CA LEU A 32 -3.03 9.23 -8.72
C LEU A 32 -4.14 9.32 -9.79
N TYR A 33 -3.77 9.05 -11.05
CA TYR A 33 -4.68 9.06 -12.19
C TYR A 33 -4.86 7.66 -12.77
N PHE A 34 -6.06 7.11 -12.62
CA PHE A 34 -6.44 5.72 -12.87
C PHE A 34 -7.36 5.60 -14.10
N SER A 35 -7.10 6.37 -15.16
CA SER A 35 -7.83 6.19 -16.42
C SER A 35 -7.49 4.84 -17.07
N ASP A 36 -8.36 4.33 -17.95
CA ASP A 36 -8.07 3.07 -18.66
C ASP A 36 -6.80 3.19 -19.52
N GLU A 37 -6.54 4.36 -20.11
CA GLU A 37 -5.30 4.65 -20.83
C GLU A 37 -4.09 4.54 -19.90
N THR A 38 -4.12 5.21 -18.75
CA THR A 38 -2.98 5.21 -17.80
C THR A 38 -2.71 3.82 -17.24
N LEU A 39 -3.75 3.07 -16.88
CA LEU A 39 -3.60 1.71 -16.37
C LEU A 39 -3.10 0.76 -17.45
N THR A 40 -3.57 0.91 -18.69
CA THR A 40 -3.08 0.10 -19.82
C THR A 40 -1.61 0.39 -20.09
N THR A 41 -1.18 1.66 -20.06
CA THR A 41 0.24 2.02 -20.18
C THR A 41 1.08 1.37 -19.09
N VAL A 42 0.64 1.44 -17.82
CA VAL A 42 1.32 0.76 -16.71
C VAL A 42 1.45 -0.74 -17.02
N LEU A 43 0.36 -1.42 -17.38
CA LEU A 43 0.42 -2.86 -17.64
C LEU A 43 1.30 -3.24 -18.82
N ASN A 44 1.36 -2.41 -19.87
CA ASN A 44 2.21 -2.66 -21.03
C ASN A 44 3.71 -2.50 -20.73
N GLU A 45 4.06 -1.81 -19.64
CA GLU A 45 5.44 -1.67 -19.17
C GLU A 45 5.86 -2.82 -18.24
N PHE A 46 4.92 -3.71 -17.88
CA PHE A 46 5.22 -4.88 -17.04
C PHE A 46 5.96 -5.97 -17.83
N GLU A 47 7.13 -6.34 -17.32
CA GLU A 47 7.91 -7.48 -17.77
C GLU A 47 8.08 -8.49 -16.63
N TYR A 48 7.92 -9.77 -16.95
CA TYR A 48 8.28 -10.86 -16.05
C TYR A 48 9.80 -10.96 -15.92
N ALA A 49 10.27 -11.65 -14.87
CA ALA A 49 11.70 -11.80 -14.60
C ALA A 49 12.48 -12.51 -15.73
N ASP A 50 11.79 -13.23 -16.61
CA ASP A 50 12.36 -13.86 -17.81
C ASP A 50 12.38 -12.93 -19.04
N GLY A 51 11.95 -11.68 -18.89
CA GLY A 51 11.87 -10.66 -19.94
C GLY A 51 10.66 -10.80 -20.86
N THR A 52 9.73 -11.71 -20.56
CA THR A 52 8.47 -11.78 -21.30
C THR A 52 7.55 -10.64 -20.89
N ALA A 53 6.90 -10.03 -21.89
CA ALA A 53 5.91 -8.99 -21.64
C ALA A 53 4.59 -9.61 -21.18
N PHE A 54 3.81 -8.80 -20.46
CA PHE A 54 2.41 -9.07 -20.24
C PHE A 54 1.63 -9.12 -21.56
N ASP A 55 0.84 -10.17 -21.78
CA ASP A 55 0.03 -10.36 -22.99
C ASP A 55 -1.40 -10.77 -22.66
N TYR A 56 -2.17 -9.84 -22.09
CA TYR A 56 -3.60 -10.01 -21.96
C TYR A 56 -4.32 -9.51 -23.21
N ALA A 57 -5.33 -10.27 -23.64
CA ALA A 57 -6.30 -9.76 -24.60
C ALA A 57 -6.98 -8.49 -24.07
N ASP A 58 -7.32 -7.55 -24.95
CA ASP A 58 -7.91 -6.25 -24.61
C ASP A 58 -9.06 -6.35 -23.61
N SER A 59 -9.99 -7.29 -23.83
CA SER A 59 -11.14 -7.49 -22.92
C SER A 59 -10.75 -7.92 -21.50
N THR A 60 -9.64 -8.64 -21.34
CA THR A 60 -9.10 -9.03 -20.03
C THR A 60 -8.41 -7.83 -19.37
N THR A 61 -7.67 -7.03 -20.13
CA THR A 61 -7.06 -5.77 -19.68
C THR A 61 -8.12 -4.79 -19.19
N GLU A 62 -9.18 -4.55 -19.95
CA GLU A 62 -10.30 -3.69 -19.54
C GLU A 62 -10.96 -4.16 -18.24
N ARG A 63 -11.16 -5.47 -18.11
CA ARG A 63 -11.73 -6.06 -16.89
C ARG A 63 -10.81 -5.87 -15.70
N TRP A 64 -9.50 -6.04 -15.90
CA TRP A 64 -8.48 -5.80 -14.88
C TRP A 64 -8.49 -4.33 -14.43
N CYS A 65 -8.47 -3.37 -15.37
CA CYS A 65 -8.51 -1.93 -15.06
C CYS A 65 -9.74 -1.55 -14.22
N ARG A 66 -10.90 -2.15 -14.53
CA ARG A 66 -12.12 -1.97 -13.73
C ARG A 66 -11.98 -2.56 -12.32
N GLY A 67 -11.40 -3.76 -12.21
CA GLY A 67 -11.13 -4.42 -10.94
C GLY A 67 -10.18 -3.60 -10.07
N PHE A 68 -9.07 -3.15 -10.62
CA PHE A 68 -8.09 -2.32 -9.94
C PHE A 68 -8.70 -1.01 -9.41
N ARG A 69 -9.47 -0.30 -10.24
CA ARG A 69 -10.22 0.88 -9.78
C ARG A 69 -11.25 0.56 -8.69
N SER A 70 -11.84 -0.63 -8.67
CA SER A 70 -12.74 -1.06 -7.60
C SER A 70 -11.99 -1.18 -6.28
N VAL A 71 -10.79 -1.76 -6.29
CA VAL A 71 -9.92 -1.87 -5.11
C VAL A 71 -9.50 -0.48 -4.63
N MET A 72 -9.09 0.42 -5.54
CA MET A 72 -8.74 1.81 -5.19
C MET A 72 -9.91 2.56 -4.51
N ARG A 73 -11.16 2.27 -4.88
CA ARG A 73 -12.34 2.81 -4.19
C ARG A 73 -12.54 2.20 -2.81
N GLU A 74 -12.34 0.89 -2.69
CA GLU A 74 -12.48 0.18 -1.41
C GLU A 74 -11.52 0.72 -0.36
N ILE A 75 -10.29 1.07 -0.75
CA ILE A 75 -9.29 1.67 0.14
C ILE A 75 -9.39 3.18 0.26
N GLY A 76 -10.35 3.84 -0.39
CA GLY A 76 -10.60 5.27 -0.28
C GLY A 76 -9.69 6.17 -1.13
N VAL A 77 -8.91 5.62 -2.07
CA VAL A 77 -8.09 6.41 -3.01
C VAL A 77 -8.98 7.10 -4.06
N LEU A 78 -10.03 6.41 -4.52
CA LEU A 78 -10.99 6.94 -5.48
C LEU A 78 -12.34 7.20 -4.82
N GLU A 79 -12.83 8.44 -4.90
CA GLU A 79 -14.15 8.81 -4.41
C GLU A 79 -15.20 8.79 -5.53
N GLY A 80 -16.21 7.94 -5.40
CA GLY A 80 -17.32 7.86 -6.35
C GLY A 80 -17.10 6.89 -7.53
N ARG A 81 -18.22 6.52 -8.18
CA ARG A 81 -18.27 5.36 -9.09
C ARG A 81 -17.50 5.54 -10.40
N GLN A 82 -17.36 6.77 -10.87
CA GLN A 82 -16.73 7.08 -12.16
C GLN A 82 -15.43 7.88 -12.01
N ALA A 83 -14.99 8.18 -10.78
CA ALA A 83 -13.74 8.89 -10.56
C ALA A 83 -12.56 8.07 -11.09
N VAL A 84 -11.65 8.81 -11.72
CA VAL A 84 -10.35 8.35 -12.22
C VAL A 84 -9.19 9.15 -11.61
N VAL A 85 -9.45 10.31 -11.03
CA VAL A 85 -8.46 11.06 -10.23
C VAL A 85 -8.68 10.68 -8.77
N GLY A 86 -7.60 10.27 -8.11
CA GLY A 86 -7.60 9.87 -6.71
C GLY A 86 -6.81 10.82 -5.82
N THR A 87 -6.85 10.54 -4.52
CA THR A 87 -6.09 11.22 -3.48
C THR A 87 -5.56 10.18 -2.49
N PRO A 88 -4.49 10.49 -1.74
CA PRO A 88 -4.08 9.66 -0.61
C PRO A 88 -5.25 9.42 0.35
N PRO A 89 -5.58 8.16 0.69
CA PRO A 89 -6.74 7.85 1.50
C PRO A 89 -6.50 8.23 2.96
N SER A 90 -7.58 8.51 3.68
CA SER A 90 -7.52 8.54 5.14
C SER A 90 -7.51 7.11 5.70
N LEU A 91 -6.56 6.83 6.59
CA LEU A 91 -6.39 5.49 7.15
C LEU A 91 -7.05 5.38 8.52
N GLY A 92 -7.88 4.34 8.70
CA GLY A 92 -8.23 3.84 10.03
C GLY A 92 -7.09 3.05 10.66
N ASP A 93 -7.22 2.71 11.94
CA ASP A 93 -6.13 2.11 12.71
C ASP A 93 -5.78 0.69 12.23
N ILE A 94 -6.76 -0.12 11.81
CA ILE A 94 -6.52 -1.46 11.29
C ILE A 94 -5.63 -1.44 10.03
N PRO A 95 -5.98 -0.71 8.94
CA PRO A 95 -5.09 -0.57 7.78
C PRO A 95 -3.68 -0.14 8.14
N LEU A 96 -3.59 0.83 9.04
CA LEU A 96 -2.35 1.41 9.48
C LEU A 96 -1.48 0.37 10.21
N LEU A 97 -2.04 -0.33 11.20
CA LEU A 97 -1.34 -1.40 11.93
C LEU A 97 -0.91 -2.56 11.02
N VAL A 98 -1.74 -2.93 10.03
CA VAL A 98 -1.40 -3.99 9.07
C VAL A 98 -0.21 -3.59 8.20
N ALA A 99 -0.20 -2.37 7.69
CA ALA A 99 0.89 -1.84 6.87
C ALA A 99 2.19 -1.65 7.68
N THR A 100 2.09 -1.23 8.93
CA THR A 100 3.26 -1.14 9.83
C THR A 100 3.87 -2.52 10.10
N GLY A 101 3.04 -3.52 10.42
CA GLY A 101 3.50 -4.90 10.58
C GLY A 101 4.21 -5.44 9.34
N TYR A 102 3.63 -5.19 8.16
CA TYR A 102 4.22 -5.63 6.89
C TYR A 102 5.58 -4.98 6.65
N SER A 103 5.70 -3.67 6.94
CA SER A 103 6.96 -2.94 6.79
C SER A 103 8.04 -3.46 7.72
N PHE A 104 7.66 -3.84 8.94
CA PHE A 104 8.56 -4.39 9.94
C PHE A 104 9.06 -5.78 9.54
N GLU A 105 8.18 -6.68 9.09
CA GLU A 105 8.58 -8.01 8.63
C GLU A 105 9.41 -7.98 7.35
N ALA A 106 9.11 -7.05 6.43
CA ALA A 106 9.82 -6.92 5.17
C ALA A 106 11.18 -6.22 5.29
N SER A 107 11.49 -5.60 6.44
CA SER A 107 12.72 -4.83 6.65
C SER A 107 13.59 -5.49 7.72
N GLU A 108 14.71 -6.09 7.31
CA GLU A 108 15.62 -6.74 8.25
C GLU A 108 16.37 -5.73 9.15
N ASP A 109 16.45 -4.43 8.81
CA ASP A 109 17.21 -3.44 9.61
C ASP A 109 16.77 -1.94 9.50
N ALA A 110 15.83 -1.57 8.62
CA ALA A 110 15.67 -0.16 8.17
C ALA A 110 14.20 0.31 8.04
N TRP A 111 13.30 -0.22 8.86
CA TRP A 111 11.87 0.01 8.66
C TRP A 111 11.47 1.51 8.79
N PHE A 112 12.21 2.31 9.57
CA PHE A 112 12.00 3.76 9.69
C PHE A 112 12.42 4.53 8.42
N GLU A 113 13.44 4.03 7.71
CA GLU A 113 13.95 4.65 6.49
C GLU A 113 13.15 4.23 5.25
N SER A 114 12.53 3.04 5.29
CA SER A 114 11.75 2.50 4.16
C SER A 114 10.51 1.72 4.62
N PRO A 115 9.44 2.40 5.10
CA PRO A 115 8.18 1.78 5.50
C PRO A 115 7.33 1.41 4.27
N ILE A 116 7.72 0.32 3.60
CA ILE A 116 7.13 -0.14 2.32
C ILE A 116 5.60 -0.27 2.40
N GLY A 117 5.06 -0.74 3.54
CA GLY A 117 3.61 -0.90 3.72
C GLY A 117 2.84 0.43 3.69
N LEU A 118 3.39 1.50 4.27
CA LEU A 118 2.75 2.83 4.22
C LEU A 118 2.78 3.43 2.82
N GLN A 119 3.85 3.17 2.07
CA GLN A 119 3.94 3.54 0.66
C GLN A 119 2.83 2.87 -0.14
N TYR A 120 2.58 1.58 0.09
CA TYR A 120 1.48 0.86 -0.56
C TYR A 120 0.10 1.35 -0.13
N LEU A 121 -0.04 2.10 0.97
CA LEU A 121 -1.27 2.82 1.30
C LEU A 121 -1.33 4.25 0.71
N PHE A 122 -0.44 4.56 -0.24
CA PHE A 122 -0.32 5.85 -0.91
C PHE A 122 -0.12 7.03 0.06
N GLN A 123 0.46 6.78 1.24
CA GLN A 123 0.64 7.82 2.23
C GLN A 123 1.90 8.65 1.93
N PRO A 124 1.78 9.99 1.85
CA PRO A 124 2.94 10.85 1.65
C PRO A 124 3.89 10.76 2.84
N THR A 125 5.19 10.78 2.55
CA THR A 125 6.28 10.72 3.55
C THR A 125 6.16 11.78 4.64
N ALA A 126 5.66 12.98 4.27
CA ALA A 126 5.42 14.08 5.20
C ALA A 126 4.43 13.77 6.33
N ARG A 127 3.63 12.69 6.22
CA ARG A 127 2.68 12.27 7.25
C ARG A 127 3.14 11.07 8.08
N TRP A 128 4.31 10.49 7.80
CA TRP A 128 4.72 9.26 8.46
C TRP A 128 4.85 9.41 9.98
N GLU A 129 5.39 10.53 10.46
CA GLU A 129 5.48 10.80 11.92
C GLU A 129 4.09 10.80 12.58
N GLU A 130 3.12 11.49 11.98
CA GLU A 130 1.71 11.48 12.44
C GLU A 130 1.15 10.05 12.49
N LEU A 131 1.39 9.26 11.44
CA LEU A 131 0.90 7.89 11.34
C LEU A 131 1.58 6.97 12.35
N TYR A 132 2.87 7.15 12.64
CA TYR A 132 3.57 6.37 13.66
C TYR A 132 3.08 6.72 15.07
N ASN A 133 2.84 7.99 15.37
CA ASN A 133 2.26 8.38 16.65
C ASN A 133 0.89 7.72 16.85
N ARG A 134 0.04 7.71 15.81
CA ARG A 134 -1.25 7.00 15.85
C ARG A 134 -1.10 5.50 16.07
N VAL A 135 -0.09 4.86 15.49
CA VAL A 135 0.22 3.44 15.73
C VAL A 135 0.57 3.21 17.20
N VAL A 136 1.38 4.08 17.81
CA VAL A 136 1.72 4.00 19.24
C VAL A 136 0.51 4.22 20.14
N GLU A 137 -0.38 5.14 19.79
CA GLU A 137 -1.61 5.41 20.55
C GLU A 137 -2.53 4.18 20.68
N THR A 138 -2.40 3.18 19.78
CA THR A 138 -3.13 1.91 19.90
C THR A 138 -2.60 1.00 21.00
N GLY A 139 -1.39 1.23 21.49
CA GLY A 139 -0.69 0.37 22.45
C GLY A 139 -0.15 -0.93 21.86
N ALA A 140 -0.34 -1.21 20.57
CA ALA A 140 0.23 -2.39 19.90
C ALA A 140 1.71 -2.22 19.53
N TRP A 141 2.19 -0.97 19.53
CA TRP A 141 3.55 -0.60 19.17
C TRP A 141 4.07 0.48 20.10
N GLU A 142 5.39 0.57 20.23
CA GLU A 142 6.07 1.56 21.05
C GLU A 142 7.31 2.12 20.36
N PHE A 143 7.71 3.33 20.73
CA PHE A 143 9.02 3.88 20.38
C PHE A 143 10.08 3.42 21.39
N VAL A 144 11.17 2.85 20.88
CA VAL A 144 12.34 2.39 21.63
C VAL A 144 13.58 3.09 21.11
N GLU A 145 14.34 3.74 22.00
CA GLU A 145 15.62 4.33 21.65
C GLU A 145 16.73 3.27 21.71
N LEU A 146 17.38 3.03 20.57
CA LEU A 146 18.49 2.07 20.44
C LEU A 146 19.65 2.74 19.71
N HIS A 147 20.82 2.74 20.35
CA HIS A 147 22.05 3.32 19.79
C HIS A 147 21.91 4.77 19.29
N GLY A 148 21.07 5.57 19.95
CA GLY A 148 20.81 6.97 19.56
C GLY A 148 19.84 7.14 18.38
N SER A 149 19.17 6.06 17.97
CA SER A 149 18.09 6.06 16.98
C SER A 149 16.76 5.70 17.63
N LEU A 150 15.71 6.48 17.36
CA LEU A 150 14.36 6.14 17.76
C LEU A 150 13.80 5.11 16.78
N GLN A 151 13.49 3.92 17.26
CA GLN A 151 12.87 2.86 16.48
C GLN A 151 11.46 2.64 16.99
N LEU A 152 10.54 2.22 16.13
CA LEU A 152 9.22 1.75 16.54
C LEU A 152 9.16 0.24 16.37
N ARG A 153 8.67 -0.43 17.41
CA ARG A 153 8.68 -1.89 17.56
C ARG A 153 7.33 -2.36 18.06
N PRO A 154 6.92 -3.59 17.71
CA PRO A 154 5.73 -4.20 18.31
C PRO A 154 6.00 -4.38 19.81
N THR A 155 4.97 -4.15 20.63
CA THR A 155 5.06 -4.38 22.09
C THR A 155 5.16 -5.87 22.43
N ASP A 156 4.58 -6.74 21.58
CA ASP A 156 4.75 -8.19 21.59
C ASP A 156 5.32 -8.66 20.23
N GLU A 157 4.61 -9.56 19.53
CA GLU A 157 4.92 -9.97 18.15
C GLU A 157 4.18 -9.09 17.12
N PRO A 158 4.71 -8.94 15.89
CA PRO A 158 3.94 -8.36 14.79
C PRO A 158 2.56 -9.05 14.70
N TYR A 159 1.50 -8.24 14.58
CA TYR A 159 0.11 -8.72 14.50
C TYR A 159 -0.48 -9.40 15.75
N SER A 160 0.20 -9.38 16.91
CA SER A 160 -0.36 -9.89 18.17
C SER A 160 -1.67 -9.20 18.59
N TRP A 161 -1.87 -7.96 18.13
CA TRP A 161 -3.08 -7.17 18.32
C TRP A 161 -4.31 -7.73 17.58
N ILE A 162 -4.12 -8.67 16.64
CA ILE A 162 -5.23 -9.40 16.02
C ILE A 162 -5.76 -10.38 17.06
N THR A 163 -6.74 -9.95 17.86
CA THR A 163 -7.51 -10.87 18.67
C THR A 163 -8.25 -11.81 17.74
N SER A 164 -8.06 -13.12 17.92
CA SER A 164 -8.75 -14.15 17.15
C SER A 164 -10.23 -14.26 17.56
N GLU A 165 -10.99 -13.19 17.36
CA GLU A 165 -12.46 -13.22 17.40
C GLU A 165 -13.03 -13.16 15.98
N GLY A 166 -12.55 -14.09 15.16
CA GLY A 166 -13.19 -14.49 13.90
C GLY A 166 -13.90 -15.84 14.05
N THR A 167 -14.71 -16.01 15.11
CA THR A 167 -15.58 -17.18 15.26
C THR A 167 -17.04 -16.79 15.08
N ARG A 168 -17.49 -16.68 13.82
CA ARG A 168 -18.66 -17.38 13.25
C ARG A 168 -19.04 -16.85 11.88
#